data_AF-A0A8T2NBN6-F1
#
_entry.id   AF-A0A8T2NBN6-F1
#
_cell.length_a   1.000
_cell.length_b   1.000
_cell.length_c   1.000
_cell.angle_alpha   90.00
_cell.angle_beta   90.00
_cell.angle_gamma   90.00
#
_symmetry.space_group_name_H-M   'P 1'
#
loop_
_entity.id
_entity.type
_entity.pdbx_description
1 polymer ?
#
loop_
_entity_poly.entity_id
_entity_poly.type
_entity_poly.pdbx_seq_one_letter_code
_entity_poly.pdbx_strand_id
1 'polypeptide(L)'
;MGTKCLEPSLNLLPPSYWLKETPAQDTMCSVEKRLELVKQVSHSTHKRLTACLQGQQGAEVDKRSVKSPSKKLPLTTLAQCLLEGATVLGDDSLLGKMLKLCGDTEDKLAQELILFEFQIDRDVVEPLYVLAEVK
;
A
#
# COMPACT_ATOMS: atom_id res chain seq x y z
N MET A 1 -29.87 14.20 43.51
CA MET A 1 -30.31 13.41 44.68
C MET A 1 -31.48 12.55 44.28
N GLY A 2 -31.42 11.24 44.52
CA GLY A 2 -32.51 10.31 44.20
C GLY A 2 -31.99 8.89 44.10
N THR A 3 -31.83 8.25 45.26
CA THR A 3 -31.44 6.86 45.42
C THR A 3 -32.57 5.89 45.09
N LYS A 4 -32.17 4.63 44.81
CA LYS A 4 -32.94 3.36 44.75
C LYS A 4 -33.47 3.01 43.34
N CYS A 5 -33.35 1.79 42.84
CA CYS A 5 -33.38 0.50 43.51
C CYS A 5 -32.32 -0.46 42.96
N LEU A 6 -31.41 -0.92 43.82
CA LEU A 6 -30.71 -2.19 43.58
C LEU A 6 -31.75 -3.31 43.76
N GLU A 7 -31.99 -4.09 42.71
CA GLU A 7 -32.87 -5.25 42.78
C GLU A 7 -32.30 -6.32 43.73
N PRO A 8 -33.11 -6.89 44.66
CA PRO A 8 -32.65 -7.89 45.61
C PRO A 8 -32.39 -9.29 45.01
N SER A 9 -32.80 -9.56 43.78
CA SER A 9 -32.84 -10.92 43.21
C SER A 9 -31.48 -11.49 42.81
N LEU A 10 -30.43 -10.68 42.76
CA LEU A 10 -29.08 -11.15 42.40
C LEU A 10 -28.33 -11.81 43.56
N ASN A 11 -28.75 -11.62 44.82
CA ASN A 11 -28.03 -12.13 45.99
C ASN A 11 -28.29 -13.61 46.33
N LEU A 12 -29.07 -14.33 45.51
CA LEU A 12 -29.45 -15.73 45.74
C LEU A 12 -28.79 -16.74 44.78
N LEU A 13 -28.02 -16.27 43.80
CA LEU A 13 -27.28 -17.16 42.91
C LEU A 13 -25.96 -17.59 43.57
N PRO A 14 -25.60 -18.89 43.54
CA PRO A 14 -24.33 -19.38 44.08
C PRO A 14 -23.15 -18.58 43.48
N PRO A 15 -22.06 -18.35 44.24
CA PRO A 15 -20.86 -17.65 43.73
C PRO A 15 -20.32 -18.17 42.39
N SER A 16 -20.60 -19.44 42.07
CA SER A 16 -20.23 -20.09 40.81
C SER A 16 -20.98 -19.60 39.57
N TYR A 17 -22.12 -18.90 39.72
CA TYR A 17 -22.89 -18.34 38.59
C TYR A 17 -22.44 -16.94 38.18
N TRP A 18 -21.87 -16.16 39.12
CA TRP A 18 -21.26 -14.86 38.84
C TRP A 18 -20.00 -14.93 37.97
N LEU A 19 -19.30 -16.07 38.00
CA LEU A 19 -18.06 -16.31 37.26
C LEU A 19 -18.27 -16.75 35.81
N LYS A 20 -19.51 -16.97 35.37
CA LYS A 20 -19.80 -17.56 34.05
C LYS A 20 -20.26 -16.55 32.99
N GLU A 21 -20.54 -15.30 33.37
CA GLU A 21 -21.05 -14.27 32.46
C GLU A 21 -20.03 -13.18 32.05
N THR A 22 -18.78 -13.24 32.51
CA THR A 22 -17.74 -12.27 32.11
C THR A 22 -16.46 -12.91 31.57
N PRO A 23 -16.54 -13.65 30.45
CA PRO A 23 -15.40 -13.74 29.52
C PRO A 23 -15.71 -13.17 28.13
N ALA A 24 -16.98 -12.98 27.74
CA ALA A 24 -17.34 -12.52 26.40
C ALA A 24 -17.12 -11.01 26.20
N GLN A 25 -17.44 -10.18 27.20
CA GLN A 25 -17.36 -8.73 27.09
C GLN A 25 -15.91 -8.21 27.13
N ASP A 26 -15.07 -8.80 27.97
CA ASP A 26 -13.63 -8.49 28.02
C ASP A 26 -12.88 -8.98 26.77
N THR A 27 -13.29 -10.13 26.21
CA THR A 27 -12.71 -10.62 24.94
C THR A 27 -13.16 -9.77 23.75
N MET A 28 -14.42 -9.31 23.71
CA MET A 28 -14.91 -8.38 22.70
C MET A 28 -14.17 -7.04 22.76
N CYS A 29 -14.05 -6.43 23.94
CA CYS A 29 -13.28 -5.19 24.15
C CYS A 29 -11.80 -5.34 23.74
N SER A 30 -11.19 -6.49 24.04
CA SER A 30 -9.81 -6.80 23.63
C SER A 30 -9.67 -6.93 22.11
N VAL A 31 -10.63 -7.57 21.44
CA VAL A 31 -10.68 -7.68 19.98
C VAL A 31 -10.86 -6.32 19.31
N GLU A 32 -11.75 -5.47 19.82
CA GLU A 32 -11.98 -4.12 19.33
C GLU A 32 -10.70 -3.26 19.43
N LYS A 33 -10.00 -3.32 20.56
CA LYS A 33 -8.72 -2.60 20.73
C LYS A 33 -7.66 -3.09 19.75
N ARG A 34 -7.58 -4.39 19.50
CA ARG A 34 -6.63 -4.96 18.52
C ARG A 34 -7.00 -4.55 17.09
N LEU A 35 -8.28 -4.53 16.75
CA LEU A 35 -8.76 -4.06 15.45
C LEU A 35 -8.34 -2.62 15.20
N GLU A 36 -8.48 -1.73 16.18
CA GLU A 36 -8.06 -0.33 16.05
C GLU A 36 -6.54 -0.19 15.81
N LEU A 37 -5.73 -0.99 16.50
CA LEU A 37 -4.28 -1.03 16.25
C LEU A 37 -3.96 -1.53 14.84
N VAL A 38 -4.67 -2.54 14.34
CA VAL A 38 -4.50 -3.04 12.96
C VAL A 38 -4.87 -1.95 11.96
N LYS A 39 -5.96 -1.22 12.16
CA LYS A 39 -6.34 -0.08 11.30
C LYS A 39 -5.26 1.00 11.30
N GLN A 40 -4.76 1.39 12.48
CA GLN A 40 -3.72 2.39 12.62
C GLN A 40 -2.42 1.99 11.89
N VAL A 41 -1.95 0.77 12.08
CA VAL A 41 -0.74 0.25 11.44
C VAL A 41 -0.93 0.13 9.93
N SER A 42 -2.08 -0.37 9.48
CA SER A 42 -2.41 -0.50 8.05
C SER A 42 -2.41 0.87 7.38
N HIS A 43 -3.05 1.87 8.00
CA HIS A 43 -3.11 3.24 7.49
C HIS A 43 -1.71 3.88 7.36
N SER A 44 -0.90 3.78 8.43
CA SER A 44 0.48 4.30 8.42
C SER A 44 1.34 3.62 7.35
N THR A 45 1.20 2.30 7.22
CA THR A 45 1.98 1.50 6.26
C THR A 45 1.57 1.81 4.83
N HIS A 46 0.27 1.81 4.54
CA HIS A 46 -0.28 2.23 3.25
C HIS A 46 0.23 3.61 2.84
N LYS A 47 0.12 4.60 3.74
CA LYS A 47 0.58 5.98 3.45
C LYS A 47 2.06 6.04 3.10
N ARG A 48 2.92 5.35 3.86
CA ARG A 48 4.37 5.34 3.60
C ARG A 48 4.70 4.61 2.31
N LEU A 49 4.09 3.45 2.07
CA LEU A 49 4.33 2.65 0.87
C LEU A 49 3.93 3.41 -0.40
N THR A 50 2.75 4.02 -0.42
CA THR A 50 2.28 4.83 -1.55
C THR A 50 3.21 6.01 -1.83
N ALA A 51 3.73 6.68 -0.80
CA ALA A 51 4.71 7.75 -0.97
C ALA A 51 6.05 7.26 -1.52
N CYS A 52 6.49 6.05 -1.18
CA CYS A 52 7.71 5.46 -1.73
C CYS A 52 7.56 5.14 -3.23
N LEU A 53 6.42 4.57 -3.65
CA LEU A 53 6.17 4.18 -5.04
C LEU A 53 5.95 5.37 -5.97
N GLN A 54 5.35 6.46 -5.47
CA GLN A 54 5.09 7.66 -6.28
C GLN A 54 6.31 8.60 -6.38
N GLY A 55 7.42 8.26 -5.70
CA GLY A 55 8.58 9.13 -5.48
C GLY A 55 8.27 10.28 -4.51
N GLN A 56 9.28 10.79 -3.79
CA GLN A 56 9.13 12.04 -3.03
C GLN A 56 9.01 13.23 -4.00
N GLN A 57 7.82 13.44 -4.57
CA GLN A 57 7.53 14.65 -5.33
C GLN A 57 7.28 15.81 -4.36
N GLY A 58 8.33 16.59 -4.14
CA GLY A 58 8.20 17.95 -3.64
C GLY A 58 7.71 18.87 -4.77
N ALA A 59 6.63 19.59 -4.48
CA ALA A 59 6.04 20.70 -5.22
C ALA A 59 5.13 20.39 -6.44
N GLU A 60 3.86 20.77 -6.23
CA GLU A 60 2.82 21.14 -7.20
C GLU A 60 2.24 20.05 -8.14
N VAL A 61 1.02 19.67 -7.75
CA VAL A 61 -0.10 19.14 -8.52
C VAL A 61 0.01 19.36 -10.05
N ASP A 62 0.21 18.26 -10.78
CA ASP A 62 -0.82 17.85 -11.71
C ASP A 62 -1.16 16.37 -11.55
N LYS A 63 -2.44 16.12 -11.63
CA LYS A 63 -3.08 14.90 -11.19
C LYS A 63 -2.66 13.74 -12.12
N ARG A 64 -2.55 12.53 -11.53
CA ARG A 64 -2.76 11.25 -12.26
C ARG A 64 -1.58 10.69 -13.08
N SER A 65 -0.33 10.73 -12.62
CA SER A 65 0.78 10.11 -13.40
C SER A 65 1.26 8.72 -12.96
N VAL A 66 0.68 8.12 -11.91
CA VAL A 66 1.02 6.72 -11.51
C VAL A 66 -0.19 5.77 -11.56
N LYS A 67 -1.43 6.27 -11.71
CA LYS A 67 -2.65 5.44 -11.82
C LYS A 67 -2.97 4.98 -13.24
N SER A 68 -2.04 5.10 -14.18
CA SER A 68 -2.31 4.73 -15.56
C SER A 68 -1.10 3.99 -16.12
N PRO A 69 -1.24 2.68 -16.42
CA PRO A 69 -0.27 1.91 -17.21
C PRO A 69 0.07 2.54 -18.58
N SER A 70 -0.60 3.63 -18.94
CA SER A 70 -0.58 4.31 -20.23
C SER A 70 0.25 5.60 -20.26
N LYS A 71 0.78 6.09 -19.13
CA LYS A 71 1.75 7.21 -19.13
C LYS A 71 3.16 6.62 -19.08
N LYS A 72 3.82 6.61 -20.24
CA LYS A 72 5.17 6.07 -20.46
C LYS A 72 6.13 6.52 -19.35
N LEU A 73 6.78 5.55 -18.68
CA LEU A 73 7.79 5.85 -17.66
C LEU A 73 8.94 6.68 -18.26
N PRO A 74 9.57 7.59 -17.50
CA PRO A 74 10.76 8.31 -17.96
C PRO A 74 11.85 7.38 -18.53
N LEU A 75 11.98 6.17 -17.97
CA LEU A 75 12.87 5.10 -18.45
C LEU A 75 12.56 4.66 -19.89
N THR A 76 11.29 4.48 -20.26
CA THR A 76 10.92 4.15 -21.65
C THR A 76 11.29 5.29 -22.62
N THR A 77 11.14 6.55 -22.20
CA THR A 77 11.57 7.69 -23.02
C THR A 77 13.09 7.70 -23.19
N LEU A 78 13.85 7.45 -22.11
CA LEU A 78 15.30 7.34 -22.18
C LEU A 78 15.74 6.20 -23.11
N ALA A 79 15.13 5.02 -22.98
CA ALA A 79 15.39 3.88 -23.84
C ALA A 79 15.18 4.23 -25.32
N GLN A 80 14.07 4.89 -25.65
CA GLN A 80 13.79 5.36 -27.02
C GLN A 80 14.87 6.32 -27.53
N CYS A 81 15.26 7.32 -26.73
CA CYS A 81 16.32 8.25 -27.11
C CYS A 81 17.66 7.54 -27.38
N LEU A 82 18.00 6.51 -26.60
CA LEU A 82 19.23 5.72 -26.79
C LEU A 82 19.18 4.90 -28.09
N LEU A 83 18.04 4.27 -28.39
CA LEU A 83 17.84 3.47 -29.61
C LEU A 83 17.83 4.35 -30.87
N GLU A 84 17.22 5.53 -30.80
CA GLU A 84 17.26 6.52 -31.88
C GLU A 84 18.70 6.99 -32.12
N GLY A 85 19.44 7.32 -31.05
CA GLY A 85 20.86 7.67 -31.13
C GLY A 85 21.73 6.56 -31.72
N ALA A 86 21.47 5.30 -31.34
CA ALA A 86 22.14 4.14 -31.92
C ALA A 86 21.89 4.03 -33.43
N THR A 87 20.65 4.26 -33.87
CA THR A 87 20.26 4.23 -35.28
C THR A 87 20.97 5.31 -36.08
N VAL A 88 21.10 6.53 -35.54
CA VAL A 88 21.82 7.64 -36.18
C VAL A 88 23.31 7.33 -36.35
N LEU A 89 23.94 6.68 -35.36
CA LEU A 89 25.36 6.33 -35.40
C LEU A 89 25.66 5.11 -36.28
N GLY A 90 24.66 4.25 -36.53
CA GLY A 90 24.77 3.05 -37.34
C GLY A 90 25.42 1.86 -36.63
N ASP A 91 25.15 0.66 -37.16
CA ASP A 91 25.56 -0.62 -36.56
C ASP A 91 27.08 -0.90 -36.67
N ASP A 92 27.84 -0.13 -37.44
CA ASP A 92 29.30 -0.25 -37.52
C ASP A 92 30.02 0.54 -36.41
N SER A 93 29.33 1.49 -35.77
CA SER A 93 29.87 2.30 -34.68
C SER A 93 29.90 1.52 -33.36
N LEU A 94 31.04 1.51 -32.67
CA LEU A 94 31.14 0.96 -31.31
C LEU A 94 30.18 1.68 -30.35
N LEU A 95 30.08 3.01 -30.47
CA LEU A 95 29.15 3.81 -29.67
C LEU A 95 27.69 3.49 -30.04
N GLY A 96 27.39 3.29 -31.33
CA GLY A 96 26.05 2.88 -31.78
C GLY A 96 25.61 1.55 -31.15
N LYS A 97 26.49 0.53 -31.17
CA LYS A 97 26.26 -0.76 -30.49
C LYS A 97 26.06 -0.60 -28.98
N MET A 98 26.86 0.27 -28.34
CA MET A 98 26.75 0.54 -26.91
C MET A 98 25.41 1.21 -26.57
N LEU A 99 25.00 2.24 -27.32
CA LEU A 99 23.71 2.91 -27.12
C LEU A 99 22.54 1.93 -27.35
N LYS A 100 22.64 1.03 -28.32
CA LYS A 100 21.63 -0.02 -28.54
C LYS A 100 21.50 -0.94 -27.33
N LEU A 101 22.62 -1.46 -26.82
CA LEU A 101 22.63 -2.30 -25.63
C LEU A 101 22.05 -1.57 -24.40
N CYS A 102 22.41 -0.30 -24.22
CA CYS A 102 21.85 0.53 -23.15
C CYS A 102 20.33 0.72 -23.33
N GLY A 103 19.88 1.07 -24.55
CA GLY A 103 18.46 1.26 -24.85
C GLY A 103 17.62 0.00 -24.59
N ASP A 104 18.08 -1.16 -25.06
CA ASP A 104 17.41 -2.45 -24.83
C ASP A 104 17.36 -2.79 -23.33
N THR A 105 18.43 -2.48 -22.58
CA THR A 105 18.49 -2.71 -21.13
C THR A 105 17.53 -1.80 -20.38
N GLU A 106 17.50 -0.50 -20.71
CA GLU A 106 16.60 0.48 -20.12
C GLU A 106 15.13 0.17 -20.42
N ASP A 107 14.81 -0.29 -21.63
CA ASP A 107 13.45 -0.69 -21.98
C ASP A 107 12.99 -1.90 -21.16
N LYS A 108 13.85 -2.91 -21.02
CA LYS A 108 13.57 -4.07 -20.17
C LYS A 108 13.38 -3.66 -18.70
N LEU A 109 14.25 -2.79 -18.19
CA LEU A 109 14.14 -2.26 -16.83
C LEU A 109 12.81 -1.52 -16.63
N ALA A 110 12.39 -0.72 -17.61
CA ALA A 110 11.11 -0.02 -17.56
C ALA A 110 9.92 -1.00 -17.50
N GLN A 111 9.95 -2.07 -18.29
CA GLN A 111 8.91 -3.11 -18.27
C GLN A 111 8.85 -3.83 -16.91
N GLU A 112 10.00 -4.21 -16.36
CA GLU A 112 10.09 -4.83 -15.03
C GLU A 112 9.56 -3.90 -13.94
N LEU A 113 9.85 -2.60 -14.02
CA LEU A 113 9.35 -1.61 -13.07
C LEU A 113 7.82 -1.45 -13.15
N ILE A 114 7.24 -1.41 -14.35
CA ILE A 114 5.77 -1.36 -14.52
C ILE A 114 5.11 -2.57 -13.87
N LEU A 115 5.67 -3.77 -14.11
CA LEU A 115 5.15 -5.01 -13.54
C LEU A 115 5.29 -5.04 -12.02
N PHE A 116 6.40 -4.54 -11.49
CA PHE A 116 6.62 -4.41 -10.06
C PHE A 116 5.60 -3.46 -9.41
N GLU A 117 5.45 -2.24 -9.95
CA GLU A 117 4.52 -1.25 -9.42
C GLU A 117 3.08 -1.77 -9.45
N PHE A 118 2.67 -2.42 -10.54
CA PHE A 118 1.35 -3.03 -10.66
C PHE A 118 1.12 -4.15 -9.62
N GLN A 119 2.10 -5.03 -9.43
CA GLN A 119 2.00 -6.11 -8.44
C GLN A 119 1.92 -5.57 -7.02
N ILE A 120 2.75 -4.59 -6.68
CA ILE A 120 2.72 -3.98 -5.34
C ILE A 120 1.40 -3.27 -5.10
N ASP A 121 0.87 -2.54 -6.08
CA ASP A 121 -0.42 -1.87 -5.97
C ASP A 121 -1.55 -2.88 -5.68
N ARG A 122 -1.63 -3.95 -6.47
CA ARG A 122 -2.66 -4.99 -6.36
C ARG A 122 -2.54 -5.85 -5.10
N ASP A 123 -1.34 -6.34 -4.80
CA ASP A 123 -1.14 -7.39 -3.80
C ASP A 123 -0.83 -6.83 -2.41
N VAL A 124 -0.51 -5.55 -2.30
CA VAL A 124 -0.08 -4.93 -1.04
C VAL A 124 -0.83 -3.63 -0.75
N VAL A 125 -0.77 -2.64 -1.64
CA VAL A 125 -1.34 -1.31 -1.39
C VAL A 125 -2.87 -1.39 -1.23
N GLU A 126 -3.56 -2.01 -2.20
CA GLU A 126 -5.01 -2.15 -2.17
C GLU A 126 -5.51 -2.94 -0.95
N PRO A 127 -4.95 -4.11 -0.59
CA PRO A 127 -5.33 -4.80 0.65
C PRO A 127 -5.11 -3.97 1.92
N LEU A 128 -3.98 -3.25 2.03
CA LEU A 128 -3.72 -2.38 3.18
C LEU A 128 -4.68 -1.19 3.25
N TYR A 129 -5.08 -0.65 2.10
CA TYR A 129 -6.09 0.39 2.03
C TYR A 129 -7.45 -0.12 2.51
N VAL A 130 -7.89 -1.28 2.02
CA VAL A 130 -9.14 -1.91 2.46
C VAL A 130 -9.13 -2.17 3.97
N LEU A 131 -8.02 -2.68 4.53
CA LEU A 131 -7.87 -2.89 5.97
C LEU A 131 -7.90 -1.58 6.78
N ALA A 132 -7.43 -0.48 6.19
CA ALA A 132 -7.45 0.84 6.83
C ALA A 132 -8.83 1.52 6.77
N GLU A 133 -9.65 1.24 5.75
CA GLU A 133 -10.97 1.86 5.54
C GLU A 133 -12.14 1.09 6.18
N VAL A 134 -11.89 -0.07 6.82
CA VAL A 134 -12.93 -0.80 7.55
C VAL A 134 -13.51 0.14 8.61
N LYS A 135 -14.72 0.64 8.41
CA LYS A 135 -15.47 1.44 9.40
C LYS A 135 -15.97 0.51 10.48
#